data_AF-A0A354XTH6-F1
#
_entry.id   AF-A0A354XTH6-F1
#
_cell.length_a   1.000
_cell.length_b   1.000
_cell.length_c   1.000
_cell.angle_alpha   90.00
_cell.angle_beta   90.00
_cell.angle_gamma   90.00
#
_symmetry.space_group_name_H-M   'P 1'
#
loop_
_entity.id
_entity.type
_entity.pdbx_description
1 polymer ?
#
loop_
_entity_poly.entity_id
_entity_poly.type
_entity_poly.pdbx_seq_one_letter_code
_entity_poly.pdbx_strand_id
1 'polypeptide(L)'
;MNNLKQLLFLSALILLVSCTIKDENPRWVINEVMVDNQTGYMDDFGQRNGWIEIFNNTYKTQDLGGRYLTDDPNNPKKYPIPRGDVLTKIPPRQHALFWADNEPFNGTFHVNFKLDPSKDNYIALYENDGKTLLDEIIIPAGLPTDKTYGYPADGIKYDQNGNTLGTQLERITPSSNNAVLEENPKVVSLQENDPFGVTITITSMLVVFLGLILLYLIFKAIGNTAKNISHKRVASAGTLSAVRGESLLTGEVLAAISAAIHELNQDVHDVESTILTISEVRRKYSPWSSKLYTLRQDPRR
;
A
#
# COMPACT_ATOMS: atom_id res chain seq x y z
N MET A 1 54.05 17.78 -16.40
CA MET A 1 53.72 16.35 -16.15
C MET A 1 52.32 16.12 -15.57
N ASN A 2 51.69 17.11 -14.91
CA ASN A 2 50.36 16.94 -14.29
C ASN A 2 49.20 17.02 -15.29
N ASN A 3 49.28 17.88 -16.30
CA ASN A 3 48.20 18.07 -17.27
C ASN A 3 48.04 16.85 -18.21
N LEU A 4 49.15 16.16 -18.54
CA LEU A 4 49.12 14.95 -19.37
C LEU A 4 48.52 13.75 -18.61
N LYS A 5 48.78 13.65 -17.30
CA LYS A 5 48.17 12.64 -16.43
C LYS A 5 46.68 12.91 -16.23
N GLN A 6 46.26 14.17 -16.07
CA GLN A 6 44.84 14.54 -15.99
C GLN A 6 44.09 14.26 -17.31
N LEU A 7 44.70 14.53 -18.47
CA LEU A 7 44.10 14.23 -19.77
C LEU A 7 43.94 12.72 -20.00
N LEU A 8 44.95 11.92 -19.62
CA LEU A 8 44.89 10.46 -19.67
C LEU A 8 43.86 9.87 -18.70
N PHE A 9 43.66 10.50 -17.54
CA PHE A 9 42.62 10.11 -16.59
C PHE A 9 41.21 10.46 -17.10
N LEU A 10 41.04 11.61 -17.77
CA LEU A 10 39.77 12.01 -18.38
C LEU A 10 39.41 11.11 -19.57
N SER A 11 40.38 10.73 -20.40
CA SER A 11 40.16 9.80 -21.51
C SER A 11 39.87 8.38 -21.03
N ALA A 12 40.49 7.93 -19.94
CA ALA A 12 40.19 6.64 -19.32
C ALA A 12 38.80 6.60 -18.66
N LEU A 13 38.30 7.74 -18.18
CA LEU A 13 36.95 7.86 -17.61
C LEU A 13 35.85 7.85 -18.69
N ILE A 14 36.15 8.39 -19.89
CA ILE A 14 35.22 8.38 -21.04
C ILE A 14 35.11 6.97 -21.67
N LEU A 15 36.17 6.14 -21.58
CA LEU A 15 36.18 4.77 -22.08
C LEU A 15 35.46 3.74 -21.18
N LEU A 16 35.02 4.13 -19.98
CA LEU A 16 34.25 3.26 -19.07
C LEU A 16 32.73 3.39 -19.23
N VAL A 17 32.25 4.27 -20.10
CA VAL A 17 30.83 4.38 -20.45
C VAL A 17 30.59 3.72 -21.81
N SER A 18 30.92 2.43 -21.91
CA SER A 18 30.27 1.59 -22.92
C SER A 18 28.84 1.39 -22.45
N CYS A 19 27.95 2.28 -22.89
CA CYS A 19 26.51 2.11 -22.72
C CYS A 19 26.11 0.91 -23.58
N THR A 20 26.07 -0.28 -22.98
CA THR A 20 25.36 -1.40 -23.58
C THR A 20 23.90 -0.99 -23.64
N ILE A 21 23.41 -0.63 -24.83
CA ILE A 21 21.99 -0.44 -25.08
C ILE A 21 21.37 -1.83 -24.90
N LYS A 22 20.84 -2.08 -23.71
CA LYS A 22 19.99 -3.24 -23.48
C LYS A 22 18.63 -2.87 -24.04
N ASP A 23 18.07 -3.72 -24.89
CA ASP A 23 16.70 -3.55 -25.35
C ASP A 23 15.78 -3.74 -24.13
N GLU A 24 15.43 -2.60 -23.52
CA GLU A 24 14.46 -2.58 -22.45
C GLU A 24 13.06 -2.72 -23.05
N ASN A 25 12.19 -3.43 -22.34
CA ASN A 25 10.80 -3.54 -22.76
C ASN A 25 10.16 -2.15 -22.85
N PRO A 26 9.35 -1.88 -23.89
CA PRO A 26 8.79 -0.57 -24.08
C PRO A 26 7.81 -0.23 -22.96
N ARG A 27 7.58 1.07 -22.77
CA ARG A 27 6.72 1.59 -21.69
C ARG A 27 5.26 1.26 -21.90
N TRP A 28 4.87 1.09 -23.16
CA TRP A 28 3.59 0.55 -23.59
C TRP A 28 3.88 -0.74 -24.33
N VAL A 29 3.08 -1.76 -24.09
CA VAL A 29 3.23 -3.06 -24.75
C VAL A 29 1.87 -3.47 -25.27
N ILE A 30 1.75 -3.76 -26.56
CA ILE A 30 0.58 -4.44 -27.13
C ILE A 30 0.67 -5.89 -26.66
N ASN A 31 -0.06 -6.21 -25.59
CA ASN A 31 0.20 -7.35 -24.71
C ASN A 31 -0.40 -8.65 -25.24
N GLU A 32 -1.64 -8.57 -25.68
CA GLU A 32 -2.43 -9.70 -26.15
C GLU A 32 -3.41 -9.21 -27.23
N VAL A 33 -3.58 -9.98 -28.30
CA VAL A 33 -4.45 -9.65 -29.41
C VAL A 33 -5.29 -10.85 -29.79
N MET A 34 -6.60 -10.67 -29.88
CA MET A 34 -7.55 -11.64 -30.43
C MET A 34 -8.02 -11.17 -31.81
N VAL A 35 -7.80 -12.00 -32.84
CA VAL A 35 -8.20 -11.68 -34.22
C VAL A 35 -9.63 -12.13 -34.50
N ASP A 36 -9.96 -13.38 -34.21
CA ASP A 36 -11.31 -13.95 -34.42
C ASP A 36 -11.87 -14.49 -33.11
N ASN A 37 -12.98 -13.90 -32.67
CA ASN A 37 -13.64 -14.15 -31.40
C ASN A 37 -15.06 -14.63 -31.65
N GLN A 38 -15.32 -15.92 -31.41
CA GLN A 38 -16.62 -16.55 -31.67
C GLN A 38 -17.31 -17.02 -30.39
N THR A 39 -16.54 -17.41 -29.37
CA THR A 39 -17.07 -17.93 -28.10
C THR A 39 -16.50 -17.23 -26.87
N GLY A 40 -15.46 -16.40 -27.03
CA GLY A 40 -14.67 -15.81 -25.95
C GLY A 40 -15.29 -14.62 -25.21
N TYR A 41 -14.58 -13.49 -25.17
CA TYR A 41 -14.98 -12.29 -24.42
C TYR A 41 -16.05 -11.50 -25.21
N MET A 42 -16.98 -10.83 -24.53
CA MET A 42 -18.00 -9.99 -25.16
C MET A 42 -17.78 -8.53 -24.78
N ASP A 43 -18.13 -7.63 -25.69
CA ASP A 43 -18.20 -6.21 -25.38
C ASP A 43 -19.47 -5.85 -24.60
N ASP A 44 -19.57 -4.57 -24.20
CA ASP A 44 -20.71 -4.04 -23.45
C ASP A 44 -22.02 -4.05 -24.25
N PHE A 45 -21.97 -4.28 -25.55
CA PHE A 45 -23.11 -4.40 -26.46
C PHE A 45 -23.50 -5.86 -26.73
N GLY A 46 -22.83 -6.82 -26.08
CA GLY A 46 -23.07 -8.26 -26.24
C GLY A 46 -22.55 -8.81 -27.56
N GLN A 47 -21.67 -8.08 -28.25
CA GLN A 47 -21.03 -8.54 -29.48
C GLN A 47 -19.68 -9.19 -29.19
N ARG A 48 -19.28 -10.08 -30.09
CA ARG A 48 -17.98 -10.73 -30.06
C ARG A 48 -17.18 -10.21 -31.22
N ASN A 49 -16.17 -9.42 -30.90
CA ASN A 49 -15.25 -8.82 -31.86
C ASN A 49 -13.81 -9.18 -31.48
N GLY A 50 -12.92 -9.07 -32.45
CA GLY A 50 -11.49 -9.06 -32.17
C GLY A 50 -11.15 -7.90 -31.23
N TRP A 51 -10.06 -8.03 -30.49
CA TRP A 51 -9.65 -7.01 -29.53
C TRP A 51 -8.13 -6.98 -29.37
N ILE A 52 -7.66 -5.83 -28.91
CA ILE A 52 -6.25 -5.48 -28.76
C ILE A 52 -6.06 -4.99 -27.34
N GLU A 53 -5.24 -5.69 -26.58
CA GLU A 53 -4.89 -5.30 -25.22
C GLU A 53 -3.56 -4.55 -25.21
N ILE A 54 -3.52 -3.42 -24.50
CA ILE A 54 -2.34 -2.60 -24.31
C ILE A 54 -2.02 -2.51 -22.83
N PHE A 55 -0.80 -2.88 -22.47
CA PHE A 55 -0.30 -2.88 -21.10
C PHE A 55 0.56 -1.65 -20.80
N ASN A 56 0.30 -1.01 -19.67
CA ASN A 56 1.17 0.01 -19.09
C ASN A 56 2.33 -0.66 -18.33
N ASN A 57 3.48 -0.77 -18.99
CA ASN A 57 4.67 -1.40 -18.42
C ASN A 57 5.43 -0.52 -17.42
N THR A 58 4.87 0.63 -17.03
CA THR A 58 5.53 1.57 -16.10
C THR A 58 4.96 1.48 -14.69
N TYR A 59 5.70 2.05 -13.74
CA TYR A 59 5.32 2.15 -12.32
C TYR A 59 4.47 3.39 -12.00
N LYS A 60 3.99 4.11 -13.02
CA LYS A 60 3.14 5.28 -12.85
C LYS A 60 1.91 5.17 -13.73
N THR A 61 0.83 5.85 -13.34
CA THR A 61 -0.33 6.00 -14.22
C THR A 61 0.10 6.71 -15.51
N GLN A 62 -0.25 6.13 -16.65
CA GLN A 62 -0.04 6.75 -17.94
C GLN A 62 -1.37 6.87 -18.67
N ASP A 63 -1.58 8.01 -19.33
CA ASP A 63 -2.77 8.25 -20.13
C ASP A 63 -2.52 7.75 -21.55
N LEU A 64 -3.43 6.98 -22.16
CA LEU A 64 -3.42 6.61 -23.58
C LEU A 64 -4.09 7.66 -24.47
N GLY A 65 -4.90 8.55 -23.89
CA GLY A 65 -5.67 9.56 -24.61
C GLY A 65 -4.77 10.45 -25.49
N GLY A 66 -5.21 10.68 -26.73
CA GLY A 66 -4.50 11.51 -27.70
C GLY A 66 -3.37 10.82 -28.47
N ARG A 67 -3.14 9.53 -28.25
CA ARG A 67 -2.29 8.67 -29.08
C ARG A 67 -3.06 8.12 -30.27
N TYR A 68 -2.35 7.41 -31.14
CA TYR A 68 -2.95 6.77 -32.30
C TYR A 68 -2.70 5.27 -32.28
N LEU A 69 -3.75 4.49 -32.57
CA LEU A 69 -3.67 3.07 -32.85
C LEU A 69 -3.89 2.85 -34.34
N THR A 70 -3.16 1.90 -34.94
CA THR A 70 -3.31 1.59 -36.37
C THR A 70 -3.03 0.12 -36.65
N ASP A 71 -3.73 -0.42 -37.63
CA ASP A 71 -3.44 -1.69 -38.31
C ASP A 71 -2.83 -1.50 -39.71
N ASP A 72 -2.53 -0.26 -40.11
CA ASP A 72 -1.95 0.09 -41.40
C ASP A 72 -0.63 0.86 -41.22
N PRO A 73 0.52 0.29 -41.63
CA PRO A 73 1.81 0.95 -41.50
C PRO A 73 1.92 2.24 -42.32
N ASN A 74 1.08 2.41 -43.36
CA ASN A 74 1.04 3.62 -44.18
C ASN A 74 0.14 4.71 -43.59
N ASN A 75 -0.63 4.41 -42.55
CA ASN A 75 -1.50 5.35 -41.87
C ASN A 75 -1.29 5.33 -40.34
N PRO A 76 -0.20 5.92 -39.82
CA PRO A 76 0.07 5.98 -38.37
C PRO A 76 -1.02 6.65 -37.53
N LYS A 77 -1.90 7.45 -38.15
CA LYS A 77 -2.95 8.23 -37.48
C LYS A 77 -4.35 7.65 -37.68
N LYS A 78 -4.47 6.36 -38.02
CA LYS A 78 -5.73 5.73 -38.41
C LYS A 78 -6.82 5.86 -37.35
N TYR A 79 -6.56 5.43 -36.12
CA TYR A 79 -7.49 5.60 -35.00
C TYR A 79 -6.92 6.59 -33.96
N PRO A 80 -7.45 7.81 -33.84
CA PRO A 80 -7.11 8.71 -32.75
C PRO A 80 -7.84 8.30 -31.46
N ILE A 81 -7.10 7.94 -30.40
CA ILE A 81 -7.69 7.66 -29.10
C ILE A 81 -8.22 8.98 -28.50
N PRO A 82 -9.52 9.11 -28.20
CA PRO A 82 -10.09 10.35 -27.65
C PRO A 82 -9.36 10.83 -26.39
N ARG A 83 -9.28 12.15 -26.21
CA ARG A 83 -8.69 12.78 -25.02
C ARG A 83 -9.77 13.07 -23.98
N GLY A 84 -9.40 13.01 -22.71
CA GLY A 84 -10.23 13.49 -21.61
C GLY A 84 -11.15 12.43 -20.99
N ASP A 85 -11.16 11.22 -21.54
CA ASP A 85 -11.77 10.07 -20.87
C ASP A 85 -10.92 9.69 -19.64
N VAL A 86 -11.57 9.36 -18.53
CA VAL A 86 -10.88 8.92 -17.31
C VAL A 86 -10.33 7.50 -17.49
N LEU A 87 -11.00 6.68 -18.29
CA LEU A 87 -10.63 5.28 -18.52
C LEU A 87 -9.35 5.14 -19.35
N THR A 88 -8.95 6.16 -20.11
CA THR A 88 -7.65 6.14 -20.82
C THR A 88 -6.46 6.30 -19.87
N LYS A 89 -6.67 6.65 -18.60
CA LYS A 89 -5.61 6.75 -17.58
C LYS A 89 -5.36 5.39 -16.95
N ILE A 90 -4.42 4.65 -17.55
CA ILE A 90 -4.08 3.29 -17.15
C ILE A 90 -3.16 3.32 -15.93
N PRO A 91 -3.57 2.74 -14.79
CA PRO A 91 -2.71 2.68 -13.60
C PRO A 91 -1.40 1.90 -13.86
N PRO A 92 -0.44 1.95 -12.93
CA PRO A 92 0.80 1.19 -13.04
C PRO A 92 0.52 -0.31 -13.22
N ARG A 93 1.20 -0.96 -14.18
CA ARG A 93 1.08 -2.41 -14.41
C ARG A 93 -0.38 -2.86 -14.62
N GLN A 94 -1.13 -2.11 -15.42
CA GLN A 94 -2.53 -2.39 -15.78
C GLN A 94 -2.71 -2.35 -17.30
N HIS A 95 -3.86 -2.84 -17.76
CA HIS A 95 -4.19 -3.07 -19.15
C HIS A 95 -5.34 -2.16 -19.60
N ALA A 96 -5.41 -1.87 -20.89
CA ALA A 96 -6.58 -1.32 -21.57
C ALA A 96 -6.89 -2.20 -22.78
N LEU A 97 -8.17 -2.55 -22.94
CA LEU A 97 -8.65 -3.38 -24.04
C LEU A 97 -9.38 -2.50 -25.06
N PHE A 98 -9.01 -2.64 -26.33
CA PHE A 98 -9.63 -1.97 -27.47
C PHE A 98 -10.32 -3.00 -28.37
N TRP A 99 -11.60 -2.79 -28.66
CA TRP A 99 -12.37 -3.61 -29.59
C TRP A 99 -12.05 -3.22 -31.04
N ALA A 100 -11.64 -4.21 -31.83
CA ALA A 100 -11.35 -4.11 -33.25
C ALA A 100 -12.60 -4.41 -34.08
N ASP A 101 -13.62 -3.57 -33.96
CA ASP A 101 -14.97 -3.81 -34.48
C ASP A 101 -15.43 -2.80 -35.55
N ASN A 102 -14.62 -1.78 -35.85
CA ASN A 102 -14.98 -0.69 -36.77
C ASN A 102 -16.24 0.09 -36.34
N GLU A 103 -16.52 0.17 -35.04
CA GLU A 103 -17.65 0.93 -34.48
C GLU A 103 -17.16 2.04 -33.53
N PRO A 104 -16.41 3.04 -34.00
CA PRO A 104 -15.77 4.04 -33.14
C PRO A 104 -16.72 4.94 -32.34
N PHE A 105 -18.02 4.88 -32.65
CA PHE A 105 -19.06 5.62 -31.94
C PHE A 105 -19.61 4.87 -30.71
N ASN A 106 -19.22 3.61 -30.51
CA ASN A 106 -19.60 2.81 -29.32
C ASN A 106 -18.78 3.18 -28.07
N GLY A 107 -17.68 3.91 -28.23
CA GLY A 107 -16.91 4.47 -27.13
C GLY A 107 -15.42 4.62 -27.45
N THR A 108 -14.66 5.20 -26.51
CA THR A 108 -13.20 5.43 -26.60
C THR A 108 -12.38 4.16 -26.90
N PHE A 109 -12.90 2.99 -26.54
CA PHE A 109 -12.22 1.71 -26.71
C PHE A 109 -12.71 0.91 -27.91
N HIS A 110 -13.59 1.46 -28.75
CA HIS A 110 -13.99 0.84 -30.02
C HIS A 110 -13.24 1.53 -31.16
N VAL A 111 -12.48 0.78 -31.95
CA VAL A 111 -11.58 1.34 -32.97
C VAL A 111 -12.25 1.38 -34.34
N ASN A 112 -11.72 2.17 -35.26
CA ASN A 112 -12.29 2.35 -36.62
C ASN A 112 -11.75 1.35 -37.66
N PHE A 113 -11.38 0.15 -37.22
CA PHE A 113 -10.91 -0.93 -38.09
C PHE A 113 -11.20 -2.30 -37.49
N LYS A 114 -11.13 -3.34 -38.33
CA LYS A 114 -11.26 -4.75 -37.94
C LYS A 114 -9.98 -5.50 -38.28
N LEU A 115 -9.68 -6.53 -37.51
CA LEU A 115 -8.61 -7.49 -37.81
C LEU A 115 -9.12 -8.55 -38.79
N ASP A 116 -8.21 -9.10 -39.59
CA ASP A 116 -8.53 -10.07 -40.63
C ASP A 116 -7.80 -11.40 -40.37
N PRO A 117 -8.51 -12.50 -40.08
CA PRO A 117 -7.88 -13.79 -39.78
C PRO A 117 -7.14 -14.41 -40.98
N SER A 118 -7.40 -13.93 -42.21
CA SER A 118 -6.85 -14.50 -43.44
C SER A 118 -5.48 -13.95 -43.83
N LYS A 119 -5.00 -12.89 -43.16
CA LYS A 119 -3.72 -12.23 -43.46
C LYS A 119 -2.97 -11.85 -42.18
N ASP A 120 -1.71 -11.46 -42.35
CA ASP A 120 -0.94 -10.90 -41.26
C ASP A 120 -1.53 -9.56 -40.82
N ASN A 121 -1.71 -9.37 -39.52
CA ASN A 121 -2.24 -8.14 -38.94
C ASN A 121 -1.09 -7.39 -38.28
N TYR A 122 -0.67 -6.29 -38.91
CA TYR A 122 0.19 -5.30 -38.26
C TYR A 122 -0.65 -4.52 -37.26
N ILE A 123 -0.14 -4.22 -36.07
CA ILE A 123 -0.76 -3.30 -35.11
C ILE A 123 0.33 -2.45 -34.48
N ALA A 124 0.13 -1.14 -34.44
CA ALA A 124 1.07 -0.22 -33.85
C ALA A 124 0.40 0.90 -33.05
N LEU A 125 1.06 1.29 -31.98
CA LEU A 125 0.72 2.42 -31.12
C LEU A 125 1.73 3.54 -31.34
N TYR A 126 1.23 4.72 -31.71
CA TYR A 126 2.03 5.92 -31.91
C TYR A 126 1.74 6.98 -30.85
N GLU A 127 2.76 7.77 -30.52
CA GLU A 127 2.63 8.92 -29.62
C GLU A 127 1.76 10.03 -30.22
N ASN A 128 1.45 11.05 -29.42
CA ASN A 128 0.58 12.17 -29.79
C ASN A 128 0.99 12.97 -31.04
N ASP A 129 2.25 12.87 -31.48
CA ASP A 129 2.75 13.46 -32.71
C ASP A 129 2.33 12.68 -33.97
N GLY A 130 1.93 11.41 -33.78
CA GLY A 130 1.63 10.39 -34.78
C GLY A 130 2.81 10.08 -35.69
N LYS A 131 4.03 10.16 -35.14
CA LYS A 131 5.30 9.80 -35.81
C LYS A 131 6.17 8.91 -34.93
N THR A 132 6.21 9.19 -33.63
CA THR A 132 7.00 8.42 -32.69
C THR A 132 6.30 7.10 -32.41
N LEU A 133 6.90 5.99 -32.85
CA LEU A 133 6.41 4.66 -32.55
C LEU A 133 6.65 4.34 -31.07
N LEU A 134 5.60 3.93 -30.36
CA LEU A 134 5.68 3.52 -28.95
C LEU A 134 5.80 2.01 -28.83
N ASP A 135 5.00 1.27 -29.60
CA ASP A 135 5.08 -0.18 -29.70
C ASP A 135 4.40 -0.69 -30.98
N GLU A 136 4.81 -1.88 -31.43
CA GLU A 136 4.19 -2.59 -32.55
C GLU A 136 4.26 -4.11 -32.39
N ILE A 137 3.31 -4.80 -33.02
CA ILE A 137 3.25 -6.26 -33.11
C ILE A 137 2.71 -6.68 -34.47
N ILE A 138 3.19 -7.80 -34.99
CA ILE A 138 2.65 -8.44 -36.19
C ILE A 138 2.08 -9.78 -35.77
N ILE A 139 0.78 -9.97 -35.99
CA ILE A 139 0.08 -11.23 -35.73
C ILE A 139 0.05 -12.03 -37.04
N PRO A 140 0.59 -13.25 -37.07
CA PRO A 140 0.60 -14.07 -38.28
C PRO A 140 -0.82 -14.48 -38.70
N ALA A 141 -1.02 -14.62 -40.01
CA ALA A 141 -2.26 -15.15 -40.59
C ALA A 141 -2.56 -16.58 -40.09
N GLY A 142 -3.84 -16.96 -40.08
CA GLY A 142 -4.24 -18.33 -39.78
C GLY A 142 -4.22 -18.70 -38.30
N LEU A 143 -4.24 -17.70 -37.41
CA LEU A 143 -4.48 -17.93 -35.99
C LEU A 143 -5.85 -18.63 -35.81
N PRO A 144 -5.94 -19.73 -35.03
CA PRO A 144 -7.21 -20.40 -34.80
C PRO A 144 -8.24 -19.47 -34.14
N THR A 145 -9.52 -19.74 -34.37
CA THR A 145 -10.62 -19.03 -33.72
C THR A 145 -10.54 -19.15 -32.20
N ASP A 146 -10.91 -18.10 -31.47
CA ASP A 146 -10.83 -18.05 -30.01
C ASP A 146 -9.41 -18.34 -29.47
N LYS A 147 -8.39 -17.90 -30.21
CA LYS A 147 -6.99 -17.86 -29.74
C LYS A 147 -6.45 -16.46 -29.83
N THR A 148 -5.48 -16.20 -28.97
CA THR A 148 -4.80 -14.92 -28.88
C THR A 148 -3.33 -15.08 -29.19
N TYR A 149 -2.76 -13.99 -29.69
CA TYR A 149 -1.34 -13.85 -29.95
C TYR A 149 -0.80 -12.70 -29.09
N GLY A 150 0.32 -12.91 -28.42
CA GLY A 150 0.85 -11.94 -27.47
C GLY A 150 2.08 -12.44 -26.74
N TYR A 151 2.32 -11.90 -25.56
CA TYR A 151 3.49 -12.24 -24.75
C TYR A 151 3.11 -13.14 -23.56
N PRO A 152 3.87 -14.21 -23.26
CA PRO A 152 3.56 -15.11 -22.14
C PRO A 152 3.51 -14.44 -20.77
N ALA A 153 4.25 -13.34 -20.59
CA ALA A 153 4.27 -12.55 -19.37
C ALA A 153 4.04 -11.07 -19.68
N ASP A 154 3.23 -10.42 -18.85
CA ASP A 154 2.74 -9.07 -19.12
C ASP A 154 3.88 -8.05 -19.20
N GLY A 155 3.92 -7.32 -20.31
CA GLY A 155 4.92 -6.30 -20.56
C GLY A 155 6.34 -6.81 -20.83
N ILE A 156 6.55 -8.12 -21.03
CA ILE A 156 7.85 -8.70 -21.41
C ILE A 156 7.82 -9.08 -22.89
N LYS A 157 8.20 -8.12 -23.73
CA LYS A 157 8.30 -8.23 -25.19
C LYS A 157 9.60 -8.87 -25.66
N TYR A 158 10.73 -8.47 -25.08
CA TYR A 158 12.06 -8.91 -25.48
C TYR A 158 12.68 -9.85 -24.45
N ASP A 159 13.39 -10.88 -24.93
CA ASP A 159 14.25 -11.73 -24.10
C ASP A 159 15.55 -11.02 -23.71
N GLN A 160 16.41 -11.70 -22.94
CA GLN A 160 17.71 -11.14 -22.55
C GLN A 160 18.67 -10.90 -23.74
N ASN A 161 18.37 -11.48 -24.90
CA ASN A 161 19.14 -11.40 -26.14
C ASN A 161 18.52 -10.43 -27.16
N GLY A 162 17.39 -9.78 -26.86
CA GLY A 162 16.66 -8.86 -27.75
C GLY A 162 15.66 -9.53 -28.72
N ASN A 163 15.44 -10.84 -28.63
CA ASN A 163 14.45 -11.52 -29.48
C ASN A 163 13.04 -11.26 -28.98
N THR A 164 12.08 -11.10 -29.91
CA THR A 164 10.66 -10.94 -29.56
C THR A 164 10.06 -12.27 -29.08
N LEU A 165 9.38 -12.23 -27.93
CA LEU A 165 8.74 -13.39 -27.29
C LEU A 165 7.28 -13.62 -27.75
N GLY A 166 6.90 -13.03 -28.89
CA GLY A 166 5.53 -13.10 -29.42
C GLY A 166 5.18 -14.53 -29.81
N THR A 167 4.11 -15.06 -29.22
CA THR A 167 3.63 -16.41 -29.48
C THR A 167 2.11 -16.47 -29.40
N GLN A 168 1.53 -17.53 -29.96
CA GLN A 168 0.17 -17.91 -29.65
C GLN A 168 0.08 -18.30 -28.17
N LEU A 169 -0.85 -17.69 -27.44
CA LEU A 169 -1.06 -17.97 -26.02
C LEU A 169 -1.98 -19.19 -25.84
N GLU A 170 -1.73 -19.96 -24.80
CA GLU A 170 -2.56 -21.13 -24.46
C GLU A 170 -3.91 -20.71 -23.88
N ARG A 171 -3.87 -19.68 -23.04
CA ARG A 171 -5.01 -19.07 -22.33
C ARG A 171 -5.33 -17.70 -22.90
N ILE A 172 -6.63 -17.38 -22.89
CA ILE A 172 -7.18 -16.08 -23.26
C ILE A 172 -7.34 -15.27 -21.98
N THR A 173 -6.73 -14.08 -21.90
CA THR A 173 -6.62 -13.32 -20.65
C THR A 173 -7.03 -11.84 -20.78
N PRO A 174 -8.24 -11.54 -21.29
CA PRO A 174 -8.70 -10.17 -21.46
C PRO A 174 -8.74 -9.44 -20.12
N SER A 175 -8.06 -8.28 -20.05
CA SER A 175 -7.97 -7.44 -18.85
C SER A 175 -7.44 -8.19 -17.63
N SER A 176 -6.60 -9.20 -17.83
CA SER A 176 -6.01 -10.02 -16.78
C SER A 176 -4.55 -10.35 -17.11
N ASN A 177 -3.83 -10.92 -16.15
CA ASN A 177 -2.42 -11.26 -16.35
C ASN A 177 -2.27 -12.52 -17.21
N ASN A 178 -1.39 -12.47 -18.21
CA ASN A 178 -1.08 -13.60 -19.09
C ASN A 178 -0.37 -14.73 -18.31
N ALA A 179 0.56 -14.36 -17.42
CA ALA A 179 1.32 -15.31 -16.62
C ALA A 179 0.53 -15.74 -15.37
N VAL A 180 0.35 -17.06 -15.20
CA VAL A 180 -0.16 -17.62 -13.95
C VAL A 180 1.01 -17.73 -12.97
N LEU A 181 1.02 -16.87 -11.97
CA LEU A 181 1.91 -17.02 -10.81
C LEU A 181 1.24 -18.02 -9.84
N GLU A 182 1.42 -19.32 -10.08
CA GLU A 182 0.81 -20.37 -9.24
C GLU A 182 1.28 -20.28 -7.78
N GLU A 183 2.54 -19.88 -7.57
CA GLU A 183 3.13 -19.76 -6.24
C GLU A 183 3.83 -18.42 -6.06
N ASN A 184 3.72 -17.85 -4.87
CA ASN A 184 4.44 -16.61 -4.55
C ASN A 184 5.94 -16.89 -4.62
N PRO A 185 6.74 -16.16 -5.42
CA PRO A 185 8.17 -16.44 -5.59
C PRO A 185 8.93 -16.41 -4.27
N LYS A 186 8.47 -15.63 -3.28
CA LYS A 186 9.04 -15.64 -1.94
C LYS A 186 8.80 -16.96 -1.22
N VAL A 187 7.62 -17.56 -1.36
CA VAL A 187 7.27 -18.85 -0.76
C VAL A 187 8.06 -19.96 -1.44
N VAL A 188 8.16 -19.96 -2.77
CA VAL A 188 8.99 -20.91 -3.53
C VAL A 188 10.44 -20.81 -3.08
N SER A 189 11.01 -19.61 -3.07
CA SER A 189 12.40 -19.40 -2.63
C SER A 189 12.62 -19.78 -1.17
N LEU A 190 11.61 -19.61 -0.30
CA LEU A 190 11.69 -20.02 1.10
C LEU A 190 11.67 -21.55 1.22
N GLN A 191 10.83 -22.22 0.43
CA GLN A 191 10.75 -23.68 0.38
C GLN A 191 12.02 -24.31 -0.22
N GLU A 192 12.63 -23.67 -1.22
CA GLU A 192 13.91 -24.09 -1.79
C GLU A 192 15.06 -23.91 -0.80
N ASN A 193 15.12 -22.78 -0.10
CA ASN A 193 16.23 -22.47 0.81
C ASN A 193 16.07 -23.10 2.21
N ASP A 194 14.84 -23.35 2.65
CA ASP A 194 14.53 -23.93 3.97
C ASP A 194 13.39 -24.97 3.87
N PRO A 195 13.64 -26.12 3.20
CA PRO A 195 12.60 -27.12 2.93
C PRO A 195 12.00 -27.74 4.18
N PHE A 196 12.74 -27.75 5.30
CA PHE A 196 12.28 -28.26 6.59
C PHE A 196 11.76 -27.17 7.54
N GLY A 197 11.87 -25.89 7.18
CA GLY A 197 11.44 -24.77 8.02
C GLY A 197 12.31 -24.55 9.28
N VAL A 198 13.55 -25.03 9.30
CA VAL A 198 14.44 -24.91 10.47
C VAL A 198 14.95 -23.48 10.61
N THR A 199 15.27 -22.83 9.50
CA THR A 199 15.79 -21.46 9.50
C THR A 199 14.72 -20.47 9.94
N ILE A 200 13.49 -20.62 9.44
CA ILE A 200 12.37 -19.74 9.82
C ILE A 200 11.98 -19.93 11.30
N THR A 201 12.03 -21.15 11.85
CA THR A 201 11.71 -21.39 13.26
C THR A 201 12.78 -20.83 14.20
N ILE A 202 14.07 -21.04 13.90
CA ILE A 202 15.18 -20.52 14.71
C ILE A 202 15.16 -18.99 14.73
N THR A 203 15.03 -18.35 13.56
CA THR A 203 15.01 -16.88 13.46
C THR A 203 13.81 -16.29 14.19
N SER A 204 12.62 -16.88 14.05
CA SER A 204 11.42 -16.47 14.79
C SER A 204 11.62 -16.57 16.30
N MET A 205 12.14 -17.70 16.78
CA MET A 205 12.39 -17.91 18.20
C MET A 205 13.43 -16.92 18.75
N LEU A 206 14.51 -16.66 17.99
CA LEU A 206 15.55 -15.72 18.37
C LEU A 206 14.99 -14.30 18.50
N VAL A 207 14.17 -13.83 17.55
CA VAL A 207 13.54 -12.50 17.60
C VAL A 207 12.63 -12.37 18.83
N VAL A 208 11.86 -13.41 19.16
CA VAL A 208 10.99 -13.41 20.35
C VAL A 208 11.81 -13.29 21.63
N PHE A 209 12.87 -14.10 21.79
CA PHE A 209 13.73 -14.02 22.97
C PHE A 209 14.46 -12.68 23.08
N LEU A 210 14.96 -12.13 21.96
CA LEU A 210 15.56 -10.79 21.95
C LEU A 210 14.54 -9.72 22.38
N GLY A 211 13.30 -9.82 21.91
CA GLY A 211 12.22 -8.91 22.32
C GLY A 211 11.93 -8.99 23.82
N LEU A 212 11.85 -10.20 24.39
CA LEU A 212 11.62 -10.40 25.82
C LEU A 212 12.80 -9.92 26.67
N ILE A 213 14.04 -10.18 26.24
CA ILE A 213 15.25 -9.69 26.91
C ILE A 213 15.27 -8.17 26.89
N LEU A 214 14.98 -7.55 25.75
CA LEU A 214 14.90 -6.09 25.63
C LEU A 214 13.84 -5.52 26.58
N LEU A 215 12.65 -6.12 26.62
CA LEU A 215 11.57 -5.70 27.50
C LEU A 215 11.95 -5.83 28.98
N TYR A 216 12.60 -6.93 29.35
CA TYR A 216 13.16 -7.13 30.70
C TYR A 216 14.17 -6.04 31.06
N LEU A 217 15.10 -5.71 30.15
CA LEU A 217 16.10 -4.67 30.37
C LEU A 217 15.45 -3.30 30.57
N ILE A 218 14.40 -2.98 29.80
CA ILE A 218 13.63 -1.74 29.96
C ILE A 218 12.98 -1.68 31.35
N PHE A 219 12.26 -2.72 31.76
CA PHE A 219 11.63 -2.74 33.09
C PHE A 219 12.65 -2.71 34.23
N LYS A 220 13.79 -3.38 34.08
CA LYS A 220 14.88 -3.34 35.05
C LYS A 220 15.50 -1.95 35.17
N ALA A 221 15.71 -1.26 34.04
CA ALA A 221 16.22 0.11 34.02
C ALA A 221 15.25 1.09 34.71
N ILE A 222 13.95 0.99 34.41
CA ILE A 222 12.91 1.79 35.07
C ILE A 222 12.89 1.50 36.57
N GLY A 223 12.88 0.22 36.97
CA GLY A 223 12.85 -0.20 38.37
C GLY A 223 14.06 0.29 39.18
N ASN A 224 15.27 0.19 38.62
CA ASN A 224 16.48 0.69 39.28
C ASN A 224 16.49 2.22 39.39
N THR A 225 16.02 2.92 38.36
CA THR A 225 15.91 4.39 38.38
C THR A 225 14.92 4.85 39.46
N ALA A 226 13.76 4.18 39.56
CA ALA A 226 12.76 4.46 40.59
C ALA A 226 13.31 4.23 42.01
N LYS A 227 14.05 3.14 42.24
CA LYS A 227 14.71 2.88 43.54
C LYS A 227 15.74 3.97 43.88
N ASN A 228 16.59 4.36 42.93
CA ASN A 228 17.58 5.41 43.15
C ASN A 228 16.95 6.77 43.47
N ILE A 229 15.84 7.13 42.84
CA ILE A 229 15.09 8.35 43.15
C ILE A 229 14.47 8.26 44.55
N SER A 230 13.92 7.11 44.93
CA SER A 230 13.35 6.89 46.26
C SER A 230 14.41 7.00 47.36
N HIS A 231 15.57 6.34 47.22
CA HIS A 231 16.68 6.45 48.17
C HIS A 231 17.21 7.88 48.29
N LYS A 232 17.31 8.63 47.19
CA LYS A 232 17.68 10.06 47.23
C LYS A 232 16.66 10.89 48.01
N ARG A 233 15.35 10.66 47.81
CA ARG A 233 14.28 11.35 48.54
C ARG A 233 14.30 11.03 50.03
N VAL A 234 14.50 9.76 50.40
CA VAL A 234 14.61 9.32 51.80
C VAL A 234 15.87 9.88 52.46
N ALA A 235 17.00 9.92 51.77
CA ALA A 235 18.22 10.54 52.29
C ALA A 235 18.04 12.05 52.53
N SER A 236 17.41 12.78 51.60
CA SER A 236 17.09 14.20 51.78
C SER A 236 16.05 14.45 52.89
N ALA A 237 15.08 13.56 53.06
CA ALA A 237 14.10 13.62 54.16
C ALA A 237 14.73 13.27 55.51
N GLY A 238 15.67 12.31 55.54
CA GLY A 238 16.43 11.91 56.72
C GLY A 238 17.38 13.01 57.20
N THR A 239 18.02 13.75 56.30
CA THR A 239 18.79 14.97 56.65
C THR A 239 17.89 16.09 57.18
N LEU A 240 16.66 16.22 56.65
CA LEU A 240 15.66 17.16 57.18
C LEU A 240 15.14 16.73 58.57
N SER A 241 15.00 15.43 58.84
CA SER A 241 14.67 14.91 60.18
C SER A 241 15.82 15.07 61.18
N ALA A 242 17.07 14.94 60.74
CA ALA A 242 18.23 15.19 61.61
C ALA A 242 18.36 16.67 62.00
N VAL A 243 18.03 17.60 61.09
CA VAL A 243 17.99 19.06 61.37
C VAL A 243 16.77 19.45 62.22
N ARG A 244 15.66 18.71 62.14
CA ARG A 244 14.47 18.90 62.99
C ARG A 244 14.61 18.26 64.38
N GLY A 245 15.65 17.45 64.59
CA GLY A 245 15.93 16.71 65.82
C GLY A 245 16.38 17.55 67.02
N GLU A 246 16.59 18.86 66.85
CA GLU A 246 16.87 19.77 67.99
C GLU A 246 15.62 20.19 68.78
N SER A 247 14.39 19.93 68.31
CA SER A 247 13.19 19.98 69.16
C SER A 247 12.87 18.60 69.69
N LEU A 248 13.57 18.24 70.77
CA LEU A 248 13.65 16.91 71.36
C LEU A 248 12.32 16.48 72.01
N LEU A 249 11.47 15.80 71.26
CA LEU A 249 10.48 14.88 71.80
C LEU A 249 10.75 13.51 71.21
N THR A 250 11.18 12.57 72.06
CA THR A 250 11.44 11.19 71.69
C THR A 250 10.16 10.52 71.21
N GLY A 251 10.28 9.51 70.33
CA GLY A 251 9.12 8.81 69.75
C GLY A 251 8.19 8.19 70.81
N GLU A 252 8.74 7.83 71.97
CA GLU A 252 7.99 7.36 73.14
C GLU A 252 7.10 8.46 73.73
N VAL A 253 7.59 9.70 73.80
CA VAL A 253 6.81 10.84 74.31
C VAL A 253 5.70 11.20 73.33
N LEU A 254 5.96 11.15 72.03
CA LEU A 254 4.93 11.31 71.00
C LEU A 254 3.88 10.20 71.06
N ALA A 255 4.29 8.94 71.28
CA ALA A 255 3.37 7.83 71.46
C ALA A 255 2.52 8.00 72.73
N ALA A 256 3.12 8.45 73.84
CA ALA A 256 2.41 8.72 75.10
C ALA A 256 1.41 9.89 74.95
N ILE A 257 1.79 10.98 74.30
CA ILE A 257 0.88 12.11 74.00
C ILE A 257 -0.26 11.63 73.09
N SER A 258 0.03 10.84 72.07
CA SER A 258 -0.99 10.32 71.16
C SER A 258 -1.96 9.36 71.87
N ALA A 259 -1.47 8.52 72.78
CA ALA A 259 -2.31 7.63 73.58
C ALA A 259 -3.18 8.43 74.56
N ALA A 260 -2.63 9.44 75.23
CA ALA A 260 -3.36 10.31 76.14
C ALA A 260 -4.46 11.11 75.43
N ILE A 261 -4.21 11.64 74.24
CA ILE A 261 -5.24 12.31 73.42
C ILE A 261 -6.31 11.31 72.98
N HIS A 262 -5.92 10.08 72.63
CA HIS A 262 -6.88 9.06 72.22
C HIS A 262 -7.81 8.67 73.37
N GLU A 263 -7.27 8.48 74.56
CA GLU A 263 -8.03 8.18 75.78
C GLU A 263 -8.95 9.33 76.18
N LEU A 264 -8.46 10.58 76.13
CA LEU A 264 -9.26 11.78 76.38
C LEU A 264 -10.43 11.91 75.40
N ASN A 265 -10.26 11.52 74.14
CA ASN A 265 -11.33 11.54 73.15
C ASN A 265 -12.28 10.33 73.24
N GLN A 266 -11.87 9.22 73.86
CA GLN A 266 -12.78 8.10 74.12
C GLN A 266 -13.72 8.36 75.30
N ASP A 267 -13.30 9.19 76.26
CA ASP A 267 -14.11 9.57 77.44
C ASP A 267 -15.14 10.67 77.11
N VAL A 268 -15.06 11.27 75.93
CA VAL A 268 -16.15 12.09 75.35
C VAL A 268 -17.15 11.14 74.70
N HIS A 269 -17.91 10.42 75.51
CA HIS A 269 -19.14 9.81 75.03
C HIS A 269 -20.04 10.93 74.49
N ASP A 270 -20.39 10.84 73.20
CA ASP A 270 -21.48 11.63 72.62
C ASP A 270 -22.74 11.33 73.43
N VAL A 271 -23.14 12.25 74.32
CA VAL A 271 -24.46 12.19 74.92
C VAL A 271 -25.44 12.55 73.80
N GLU A 272 -25.90 11.55 73.06
CA GLU A 272 -26.88 11.74 71.99
C GLU A 272 -28.11 12.44 72.59
N SER A 273 -28.30 13.71 72.22
CA SER A 273 -29.54 14.40 72.55
C SER A 273 -30.67 13.69 71.82
N THR A 274 -31.60 13.07 72.55
CA THR A 274 -32.77 12.36 72.00
C THR A 274 -33.83 13.33 71.43
N ILE A 275 -33.40 14.43 70.83
CA ILE A 275 -34.24 15.43 70.17
C ILE A 275 -33.94 15.37 68.68
N LEU A 276 -34.82 14.68 67.94
CA LEU A 276 -34.82 14.68 66.48
C LEU A 276 -35.45 15.98 65.96
N THR A 277 -34.66 17.02 65.73
CA THR A 277 -35.11 18.18 64.93
C THR A 277 -35.05 17.84 63.44
N ILE A 278 -36.15 17.29 62.90
CA ILE A 278 -36.33 17.13 61.45
C ILE A 278 -36.74 18.49 60.88
N SER A 279 -35.80 19.17 60.23
CA SER A 279 -36.14 20.33 59.40
C SER A 279 -36.74 19.84 58.08
N GLU A 280 -38.01 20.14 57.82
CA GLU A 280 -38.64 19.84 56.53
C GLU A 280 -37.98 20.68 55.42
N VAL A 281 -37.01 20.10 54.71
CA VAL A 281 -36.45 20.72 53.52
C VAL A 281 -37.46 20.58 52.40
N ARG A 282 -38.29 21.62 52.19
CA ARG A 282 -39.06 21.74 50.95
C ARG A 282 -38.05 21.78 49.80
N ARG A 283 -37.90 20.67 49.07
CA ARG A 283 -37.04 20.60 47.89
C ARG A 283 -37.49 21.68 46.91
N LYS A 284 -36.74 22.79 46.81
CA LYS A 284 -36.89 23.73 45.69
C LYS A 284 -36.58 22.93 44.43
N TYR A 285 -37.53 22.88 43.52
CA TYR A 285 -37.42 22.20 42.24
C TYR A 285 -36.06 22.50 41.59
N SER A 286 -35.23 21.47 41.42
CA SER A 286 -33.95 21.58 40.70
C SER A 286 -34.22 21.31 39.22
N PRO A 287 -33.88 22.23 38.30
CA PRO A 287 -34.10 22.02 36.87
C PRO A 287 -33.22 20.91 36.29
N TRP A 288 -32.21 20.44 37.02
CA TRP A 288 -31.18 19.54 36.50
C TRP A 288 -31.71 18.14 36.15
N SER A 289 -32.84 17.70 36.74
CA SER A 289 -33.50 16.44 36.35
C SER A 289 -34.88 16.66 35.69
N SER A 290 -35.13 17.86 35.16
CA SER A 290 -36.42 18.19 34.54
C SER A 290 -36.58 17.48 33.19
N LYS A 291 -37.51 16.52 33.12
CA LYS A 291 -37.89 15.80 31.89
C LYS A 291 -38.39 16.71 30.75
N LEU A 292 -38.75 17.96 31.06
CA LEU A 292 -39.19 18.97 30.09
C LEU A 292 -38.09 19.34 29.09
N TYR A 293 -36.82 19.23 29.47
CA TYR A 293 -35.68 19.47 28.57
C TYR A 293 -35.30 18.27 27.70
N THR A 294 -35.84 17.08 27.99
CA THR A 294 -35.51 15.83 27.25
C THR A 294 -36.57 15.48 26.20
N LEU A 295 -37.68 16.23 26.14
CA LEU A 295 -38.73 16.01 25.15
C LEU A 295 -38.51 16.89 23.91
N ARG A 296 -38.66 16.29 22.73
CA ARG A 296 -38.54 16.96 21.43
C ARG A 296 -39.68 17.98 21.30
N GLN A 297 -39.34 19.24 21.02
CA GLN A 297 -40.34 20.27 20.77
C GLN A 297 -40.80 20.21 19.31
N ASP A 298 -42.12 20.19 19.10
CA ASP A 298 -42.69 20.28 17.76
C ASP A 298 -42.58 21.71 17.21
N PRO A 299 -42.32 21.86 15.90
CA PRO A 299 -42.17 23.17 15.28
C PRO A 299 -43.49 23.94 15.31
N ARG A 300 -43.41 25.22 15.66
CA ARG A 300 -44.58 26.11 15.71
C ARG A 300 -45.11 26.33 14.28
N ARG A 301 -46.41 26.15 14.12
CA ARG A 301 -47.17 26.42 12.89
C ARG A 301 -47.23 27.91 12.58
#